data_AF-A0A945DVH0-F1
#
_entry.id   AF-A0A945DVH0-F1
#
_cell.length_a   1.000
_cell.length_b   1.000
_cell.length_c   1.000
_cell.angle_alpha   90.00
_cell.angle_beta   90.00
_cell.angle_gamma   90.00
#
_symmetry.space_group_name_H-M   'P 1'
#
loop_
_entity.id
_entity.type
_entity.pdbx_description
1 polymer ?
#
loop_
_entity_poly.entity_id
_entity_poly.type
_entity_poly.pdbx_seq_one_letter_code
_entity_poly.pdbx_strand_id
1 'polypeptide(L)' 'MIQKYKVSEQKSSSGKIYYRVRTGKNENSSPVYESFKKNLKAAEAFAKKLNARASAKRISKLQNLTQAEA' A
#
# COMPACT_ATOMS: atom_id res chain seq x y z
N MET A 1 -10.80 10.06 0.07
CA MET A 1 -9.74 9.22 -0.54
C MET A 1 -9.74 7.87 0.15
N ILE A 2 -10.08 6.78 -0.55
CA ILE A 2 -10.00 5.43 0.02
C ILE A 2 -8.52 5.04 0.04
N GLN A 3 -7.91 4.98 1.23
CA GLN A 3 -6.53 4.51 1.39
C GLN A 3 -6.48 3.01 1.09
N LYS A 4 -5.87 2.65 -0.03
CA LYS A 4 -5.72 1.27 -0.49
C LYS A 4 -4.61 0.52 0.26
N TYR A 5 -3.60 1.25 0.72
CA TYR A 5 -2.44 0.72 1.45
C TYR A 5 -2.43 1.26 2.87
N LYS A 6 -2.35 0.38 3.87
CA LYS A 6 -2.29 0.71 5.29
C LYS A 6 -1.12 -0.02 5.95
N VAL A 7 -0.48 0.63 6.91
CA VAL A 7 0.50 0.00 7.79
C VAL A 7 -0.23 -0.92 8.77
N SER A 8 0.31 -2.10 9.01
CA SER A 8 -0.17 -3.07 9.99
C SER A 8 0.96 -3.43 10.94
N GLU A 9 0.62 -3.61 12.20
CA GLU A 9 1.53 -4.05 13.23
C GLU A 9 1.49 -5.58 13.35
N GLN A 10 2.65 -6.19 13.57
CA GLN A 10 2.80 -7.61 13.83
C GLN A 10 3.71 -7.78 15.05
N LYS A 11 3.19 -8.42 16.09
CA LYS A 11 3.97 -8.76 17.28
C LYS A 11 4.60 -10.14 17.09
N SER A 12 5.92 -10.23 17.25
CA SER A 12 6.66 -11.48 17.30
C SER A 12 6.33 -12.25 18.58
N SER A 13 6.52 -13.57 18.59
CA SER A 13 6.41 -14.40 19.80
C SER A 13 7.32 -13.92 20.94
N SER A 14 8.44 -13.27 20.62
CA SER A 14 9.36 -12.65 21.58
C SER A 14 8.96 -11.23 22.03
N GLY A 15 7.74 -10.76 21.72
CA GLY A 15 7.24 -9.43 22.07
C GLY A 15 7.71 -8.25 21.19
N LYS A 16 8.58 -8.48 20.20
CA LYS A 16 9.06 -7.43 19.28
C LYS A 16 7.94 -7.01 18.32
N ILE A 17 7.68 -5.70 18.20
CA ILE A 17 6.71 -5.15 17.26
C ILE A 17 7.41 -4.88 15.92
N TYR A 18 6.77 -5.31 14.84
CA TYR A 18 7.18 -5.03 13.47
C TYR A 18 6.05 -4.38 12.69
N TYR A 19 6.41 -3.44 11.82
CA TYR A 19 5.51 -2.75 10.92
C TYR A 19 5.63 -3.35 9.52
N ARG A 20 4.49 -3.61 8.89
CA ARG A 20 4.41 -4.13 7.53
C ARG A 20 3.32 -3.42 6.75
N VAL A 21 3.47 -3.31 5.44
CA VAL A 21 2.47 -2.70 4.55
C VAL A 21 1.97 -3.76 3.59
N ARG A 22 0.65 -3.96 3.52
CA ARG A 22 0.04 -4.88 2.54
C ARG A 22 0.17 -4.29 1.14
N THR A 23 0.98 -4.89 0.28
CA THR A 23 1.26 -4.39 -1.09
C THR A 23 0.35 -4.99 -2.14
N GLY A 24 -0.29 -6.12 -1.86
CA GLY A 24 -1.22 -6.75 -2.79
C GLY A 24 -1.61 -8.17 -2.41
N LYS A 25 -1.81 -9.00 -3.43
CA LYS A 25 -1.99 -10.44 -3.35
C LYS A 25 -1.02 -11.11 -4.34
N ASN A 26 -0.52 -12.29 -4.00
CA ASN A 26 0.25 -13.12 -4.92
C ASN A 26 -0.71 -13.95 -5.80
N GLU A 27 -0.14 -14.80 -6.66
CA GLU A 27 -0.87 -15.69 -7.57
C GLU A 27 -1.82 -16.63 -6.81
N ASN A 28 -1.43 -17.08 -5.62
CA ASN A 28 -2.26 -17.92 -4.74
C ASN A 28 -3.29 -17.12 -3.92
N SER A 29 -3.64 -15.90 -4.35
CA SER A 29 -4.56 -14.98 -3.65
C SER A 29 -4.17 -14.63 -2.21
N SER A 30 -2.96 -14.99 -1.78
CA SER A 30 -2.46 -14.74 -0.44
C SER A 30 -1.97 -13.30 -0.33
N PRO A 31 -2.24 -12.61 0.79
CA PRO A 31 -1.83 -11.23 0.96
C PRO A 31 -0.30 -11.11 1.00
N VAL A 32 0.25 -10.22 0.19
CA VAL A 32 1.69 -9.90 0.16
C VAL A 32 1.94 -8.67 1.01
N TYR A 33 3.00 -8.71 1.82
CA TYR A 33 3.39 -7.64 2.73
C TYR A 33 4.86 -7.28 2.53
N GLU A 34 5.14 -5.99 2.55
CA GLU A 34 6.49 -5.45 2.67
C GLU A 34 6.78 -5.17 4.16
N SER A 35 7.90 -5.67 4.70
CA SER A 35 8.23 -5.55 6.12
C SER A 35 9.27 -4.46 6.38
N PHE A 36 9.00 -3.59 7.35
CA PHE A 36 9.85 -2.45 7.73
C PHE A 36 10.47 -2.60 9.12
N LYS A 37 10.47 -3.82 9.67
CA LYS A 37 10.93 -4.10 11.04
C LYS A 37 10.31 -3.11 12.03
N LYS A 38 11.10 -2.43 12.87
CA LYS A 38 10.62 -1.48 13.89
C LYS A 38 10.42 -0.04 13.36
N ASN A 39 10.58 0.20 12.06
CA ASN A 39 10.57 1.55 11.50
C ASN A 39 9.17 1.94 11.00
N LEU A 40 8.34 2.48 11.91
CA LEU A 40 7.00 2.96 11.60
C LEU A 40 7.04 4.06 10.52
N LYS A 41 7.94 5.03 10.67
CA LYS A 41 8.05 6.18 9.76
C LYS A 41 8.34 5.75 8.31
N ALA A 42 9.21 4.76 8.13
CA ALA A 42 9.47 4.18 6.80
C ALA A 42 8.25 3.45 6.23
N ALA A 43 7.54 2.67 7.06
CA ALA A 43 6.32 1.98 6.64
C ALA A 43 5.22 2.96 6.22
N GLU A 44 5.00 4.03 7.00
CA GLU A 44 4.03 5.08 6.69
C GLU A 44 4.40 5.84 5.41
N ALA A 45 5.66 6.23 5.26
CA ALA A 45 6.14 6.89 4.05
C ALA A 45 5.93 6.01 2.81
N PHE A 46 6.18 4.71 2.93
CA PHE A 46 5.96 3.74 1.85
C PHE A 46 4.46 3.59 1.51
N ALA A 47 3.60 3.43 2.51
CA ALA A 47 2.16 3.35 2.31
C ALA A 47 1.61 4.64 1.67
N LYS A 48 2.08 5.81 2.09
CA LYS A 48 1.72 7.11 1.49
C LYS A 48 2.17 7.19 0.04
N LYS A 49 3.39 6.75 -0.28
CA LYS A 49 3.92 6.69 -1.66
C LYS A 49 3.07 5.78 -2.55
N LEU A 50 2.66 4.61 -2.05
CA LEU A 50 1.80 3.68 -2.80
C LEU A 50 0.39 4.23 -3.03
N ASN A 51 -0.21 4.85 -2.01
CA ASN A 51 -1.51 5.52 -2.16
C ASN A 51 -1.45 6.68 -3.15
N ALA A 52 -0.41 7.51 -3.09
CA ALA A 52 -0.21 8.61 -4.05
C ALA A 52 -0.09 8.08 -5.48
N ARG A 53 0.69 7.02 -5.70
CA ARG A 53 0.83 6.37 -7.02
C ARG A 53 -0.49 5.78 -7.51
N ALA A 54 -1.26 5.14 -6.63
CA ALA A 54 -2.56 4.58 -6.99
C ALA A 54 -3.58 5.66 -7.34
N SER A 55 -3.61 6.77 -6.59
CA SER A 55 -4.45 7.93 -6.89
C SER A 55 -4.05 8.57 -8.22
N ALA A 56 -2.75 8.77 -8.48
CA ALA A 56 -2.25 9.32 -9.74
C ALA A 56 -2.63 8.44 -10.95
N LYS A 57 -2.48 7.11 -10.83
CA LYS A 57 -2.94 6.17 -11.88
C LYS A 57 -4.45 6.23 -12.10
N ARG A 58 -5.24 6.37 -11.02
CA ARG A 58 -6.70 6.49 -11.12
C ARG A 58 -7.09 7.77 -11.85
N ILE A 59 -6.48 8.90 -11.50
CA ILE A 59 -6.72 10.19 -12.15
C ILE A 59 -6.32 10.13 -13.63
N SER A 60 -5.13 9.63 -13.95
CA SER A 60 -4.69 9.48 -15.34
C SER A 60 -5.61 8.57 -16.15
N LYS A 61 -6.09 7.45 -15.58
CA LYS A 61 -7.06 6.58 -16.26
C LYS A 61 -8.41 7.28 -16.48
N LEU A 62 -8.88 8.06 -15.52
CA LEU A 62 -10.12 8.84 -15.65
C LEU A 62 -9.99 9.89 -16.74
N GLN A 63 -8.89 10.64 -16.76
CA GLN A 63 -8.60 11.63 -17.81
C GLN A 63 -8.58 10.99 -19.19
N ASN A 64 -7.90 9.84 -19.33
CA ASN A 64 -7.79 9.14 -20.61
C ASN A 64 -9.14 8.57 -21.09
N LEU A 65 -10.05 8.19 -20.18
CA LEU A 65 -11.40 7.75 -20.52
C LEU A 65 -12.27 8.92 -20.98
N THR A 66 -12.24 10.05 -20.28
CA THR A 66 -12.99 11.26 -20.69
C THR A 66 -12.50 11.85 -22.01
N GLN A 67 -11.24 11.62 -22.39
CA GLN A 67 -10.68 12.10 -23.65
C GLN A 67 -10.93 11.15 -24.83
N ALA A 68 -11.27 9.88 -24.55
CA ALA A 68 -11.63 8.90 -25.58
C ALA A 68 -13.13 8.94 -25.96
N GLU A 69 -13.94 9.68 -25.19
CA GLU A 69 -15.38 9.88 -25.43
C GLU A 69 -15.69 11.23 -26.10
N ALA A 70 -14.67 12.08 -26.32
CA ALA A 70 -14.74 13.38 -26.99
C ALA A 70 -14.11 13.32 -28.39
#